data_AF-A0A522F5H4-F1
#
_entry.id   AF-A0A522F5H4-F1
#
_cell.length_a   1.000
_cell.length_b   1.000
_cell.length_c   1.000
_cell.angle_alpha   90.00
_cell.angle_beta   90.00
_cell.angle_gamma   90.00
#
_symmetry.space_group_name_H-M   'P 1'
#
loop_
_entity.id
_entity.type
_entity.pdbx_description
1 polymer ?
#
loop_
_entity_poly.entity_id
_entity_poly.type
_entity_poly.pdbx_seq_one_letter_code
_entity_poly.pdbx_strand_id
1 'polypeptide(L)'
;MLTEVGTPIIKLSIQEHDGEKRLFAGFPNDKGLNAVIKEIPGARWSQSKRQWHFNLNRRVMELLKQKIADKAVLDSSILKTQWEELKGKEKQEKLSEVNEETVKAIDYFKLWMEQKRYSPQTI
;
A
#
# COMPACT_ATOMS: atom_id res chain seq x y z
N MET A 1 -28.70 -13.37 30.14
CA MET A 1 -27.66 -13.73 29.17
C MET A 1 -26.80 -12.50 28.94
N LEU A 2 -25.65 -12.42 29.60
CA LEU A 2 -24.68 -11.35 29.40
C LEU A 2 -23.91 -11.72 28.13
N THR A 3 -24.19 -11.05 27.01
CA THR A 3 -23.33 -11.14 25.85
C THR A 3 -22.02 -10.45 26.24
N GLU A 4 -20.94 -11.24 26.34
CA GLU A 4 -19.59 -10.68 26.35
C GLU A 4 -19.43 -9.92 25.04
N VAL A 5 -19.64 -8.59 25.08
CA VAL A 5 -19.41 -7.72 23.95
C VAL A 5 -17.89 -7.59 23.82
N GLY A 6 -17.26 -8.64 23.28
CA GLY A 6 -15.88 -8.56 22.85
C GLY A 6 -15.79 -7.43 21.85
N THR A 7 -14.93 -6.44 22.11
CA THR A 7 -14.76 -5.28 21.24
C THR A 7 -14.53 -5.77 19.81
N PRO A 8 -15.34 -5.35 18.83
CA PRO A 8 -15.22 -5.88 17.48
C PRO A 8 -13.84 -5.52 16.91
N ILE A 9 -13.23 -6.48 16.21
CA ILE A 9 -11.90 -6.30 15.61
C ILE A 9 -12.07 -6.06 14.12
N ILE A 10 -11.51 -4.95 13.63
CA ILE A 10 -11.48 -4.61 12.21
C ILE A 10 -10.10 -4.89 11.67
N LYS A 11 -10.01 -5.87 10.77
CA LYS A 11 -8.78 -6.23 10.08
C LYS A 11 -8.59 -5.35 8.87
N LEU A 12 -7.51 -4.58 8.85
CA LEU A 12 -7.11 -3.80 7.69
C LEU A 12 -6.12 -4.59 6.83
N SER A 13 -6.36 -4.55 5.52
CA SER A 13 -5.45 -5.15 4.53
C SER A 13 -5.41 -4.29 3.27
N ILE A 14 -4.26 -4.29 2.58
CA ILE A 14 -4.13 -3.75 1.24
C ILE A 14 -4.35 -4.90 0.28
N GLN A 15 -5.24 -4.71 -0.69
CA GLN A 15 -5.44 -5.68 -1.75
C GLN A 15 -5.63 -4.97 -3.08
N GLU A 16 -5.28 -5.66 -4.15
CA GLU A 16 -5.58 -5.19 -5.49
C GLU A 16 -7.08 -5.37 -5.79
N HIS A 17 -7.65 -4.35 -6.43
CA HIS A 17 -9.01 -4.35 -6.96
C HIS A 17 -9.02 -3.50 -8.22
N ASP A 18 -9.33 -4.14 -9.35
CA ASP A 18 -9.38 -3.52 -10.68
C ASP A 18 -8.04 -2.88 -11.12
N GLY A 19 -6.92 -3.55 -10.81
CA GLY A 19 -5.57 -3.06 -11.12
C GLY A 19 -5.04 -1.98 -10.17
N GLU A 20 -5.84 -1.55 -9.19
CA GLU A 20 -5.46 -0.54 -8.21
C GLU A 20 -5.32 -1.14 -6.80
N LYS A 21 -4.33 -0.67 -6.05
CA LYS A 21 -4.20 -1.00 -4.62
C LYS A 21 -5.24 -0.24 -3.81
N ARG A 22 -6.10 -0.99 -3.11
CA ARG A 22 -7.15 -0.43 -2.25
C ARG A 22 -7.01 -0.91 -0.81
N LEU A 23 -7.44 -0.07 0.12
CA LEU A 23 -7.51 -0.42 1.54
C LEU A 23 -8.83 -1.15 1.80
N PHE A 24 -8.76 -2.37 2.33
CA PHE A 24 -9.90 -3.18 2.70
C PHE A 24 -10.05 -3.24 4.22
N ALA A 25 -11.29 -3.11 4.69
CA ALA A 25 -11.69 -3.29 6.08
C ALA A 25 -12.62 -4.49 6.21
N GLY A 26 -12.11 -5.56 6.83
CA GLY A 26 -12.85 -6.79 7.09
C GLY A 26 -13.19 -6.96 8.56
N PHE A 27 -14.47 -7.16 8.85
CA PHE A 27 -14.99 -7.39 10.20
C PHE A 27 -16.31 -8.18 10.12
N PRO A 28 -16.73 -8.86 11.21
CA PRO A 28 -18.04 -9.51 11.27
C PRO A 28 -19.18 -8.52 11.01
N ASN A 29 -20.32 -8.98 10.52
CA ASN A 29 -21.44 -8.11 10.18
C ASN A 29 -21.97 -7.37 11.42
N ASP A 30 -21.58 -6.11 11.57
CA ASP A 30 -21.98 -5.22 12.65
C ASP A 30 -22.66 -3.98 12.05
N LYS A 31 -23.92 -3.75 12.43
CA LYS A 31 -24.72 -2.64 11.90
C LYS A 31 -24.17 -1.28 12.31
N GLY A 32 -23.58 -1.15 13.50
CA GLY A 32 -22.97 0.08 13.99
C GLY A 32 -21.71 0.42 13.21
N LEU A 33 -20.82 -0.56 13.04
CA LEU A 33 -19.58 -0.37 12.25
C LEU A 33 -19.87 -0.11 10.78
N ASN A 34 -20.87 -0.80 10.19
CA ASN A 34 -21.30 -0.53 8.82
C ASN A 34 -21.79 0.91 8.64
N ALA A 35 -22.56 1.45 9.60
CA ALA A 35 -23.02 2.82 9.56
C ALA A 35 -21.85 3.81 9.62
N VAL A 36 -20.92 3.60 10.56
CA VAL A 36 -19.73 4.45 10.74
C VAL A 36 -18.82 4.43 9.52
N ILE A 37 -18.55 3.25 8.95
CA ILE A 37 -17.71 3.11 7.77
C ILE A 37 -18.35 3.79 6.55
N LYS A 38 -19.67 3.71 6.43
CA LYS A 38 -20.40 4.36 5.33
C LYS A 38 -20.30 5.89 5.37
N GLU A 39 -20.07 6.50 6.53
CA GLU A 39 -19.82 7.95 6.65
C GLU A 39 -18.45 8.38 6.08
N ILE A 40 -17.51 7.44 5.91
CA ILE A 40 -16.16 7.76 5.48
C ILE A 40 -16.18 8.07 3.96
N PRO A 41 -15.65 9.22 3.54
CA PRO A 41 -15.59 9.56 2.12
C PRO A 41 -14.85 8.50 1.30
N GLY A 42 -15.48 8.03 0.22
CA GLY A 42 -14.91 7.02 -0.65
C GLY A 42 -15.10 5.57 -0.17
N ALA A 43 -15.86 5.34 0.91
CA ALA A 43 -16.27 4.00 1.32
C ALA A 43 -17.13 3.32 0.25
N ARG A 44 -16.70 2.14 -0.19
CA ARG A 44 -17.45 1.30 -1.15
C ARG A 44 -17.53 -0.12 -0.64
N TRP A 45 -18.67 -0.75 -0.87
CA TRP A 45 -18.86 -2.16 -0.55
C TRP A 45 -18.44 -3.02 -1.75
N SER A 46 -17.50 -3.94 -1.54
CA SER A 46 -17.15 -4.96 -2.52
C SER A 46 -18.07 -6.15 -2.34
N GLN A 47 -18.92 -6.42 -3.33
CA GLN A 47 -19.81 -7.59 -3.29
C GLN A 47 -19.04 -8.91 -3.37
N SER A 48 -17.99 -8.96 -4.20
CA SER A 48 -17.17 -10.17 -4.41
C SER A 48 -16.35 -10.53 -3.17
N LYS A 49 -15.75 -9.54 -2.50
CA LYS A 49 -14.94 -9.74 -1.29
C LYS A 49 -15.75 -9.64 0.01
N ARG A 50 -17.02 -9.21 -0.07
CA ARG A 50 -17.93 -8.98 1.07
C ARG A 50 -17.29 -8.12 2.15
N GLN A 51 -16.60 -7.07 1.72
CA GLN A 51 -15.81 -6.18 2.58
C GLN A 51 -15.91 -4.74 2.11
N TRP A 52 -15.74 -3.81 3.03
CA TRP A 52 -15.61 -2.40 2.71
C TRP A 52 -14.22 -2.11 2.15
N HIS A 53 -14.14 -1.29 1.12
CA HIS A 53 -12.89 -0.85 0.54
C HIS A 53 -12.88 0.65 0.27
N PHE A 54 -11.68 1.22 0.26
CA PHE A 54 -11.42 2.64 0.11
C PHE A 54 -10.18 2.87 -0.75
N ASN A 55 -10.02 4.11 -1.21
CA ASN A 55 -8.77 4.54 -1.82
C ASN A 55 -7.65 4.44 -0.79
N LEU A 56 -6.51 3.86 -1.19
CA LEU A 56 -5.34 3.73 -0.34
C LEU A 56 -4.67 5.10 -0.16
N ASN A 57 -5.14 5.88 0.81
CA ASN A 57 -4.58 7.18 1.13
C ASN A 57 -4.50 7.39 2.65
N ARG A 58 -3.60 8.29 3.06
CA ARG A 58 -3.34 8.58 4.48
C ARG A 58 -4.56 9.17 5.19
N ARG A 59 -5.31 10.05 4.52
CA ARG A 59 -6.47 10.74 5.09
C ARG A 59 -7.59 9.76 5.49
N VAL A 60 -7.87 8.77 4.66
CA VAL A 60 -8.85 7.71 4.92
C VAL A 60 -8.40 6.87 6.11
N MET A 61 -7.11 6.53 6.20
CA MET A 61 -6.57 5.81 7.35
C MET A 61 -6.76 6.57 8.67
N GLU A 62 -6.46 7.87 8.66
CA GLU A 62 -6.63 8.74 9.83
C GLU A 62 -8.09 8.85 10.23
N LEU A 63 -9.00 9.01 9.27
CA LEU A 63 -10.45 9.04 9.50
C LEU A 63 -10.98 7.71 10.04
N LEU A 64 -10.56 6.57 9.47
CA LEU A 64 -10.89 5.24 9.98
C LEU A 64 -10.45 5.09 11.43
N LYS A 65 -9.20 5.43 11.73
CA LYS A 65 -8.66 5.35 13.09
C LYS A 65 -9.45 6.23 14.05
N GLN A 66 -9.79 7.45 13.65
CA GLN A 66 -10.54 8.40 14.49
C GLN A 66 -11.98 7.95 14.74
N LYS A 67 -12.69 7.53 13.69
CA LYS A 67 -14.12 7.17 13.74
C LYS A 67 -14.39 5.84 14.43
N ILE A 68 -13.38 4.97 14.50
CA ILE A 68 -13.53 3.61 15.00
C ILE A 68 -12.81 3.43 16.36
N ALA A 69 -11.93 4.35 16.77
CA ALA A 69 -11.21 4.26 18.04
C ALA A 69 -12.11 4.06 19.27
N ASP A 70 -13.34 4.61 19.25
CA ASP A 70 -14.32 4.50 20.34
C ASP A 70 -15.25 3.27 20.21
N LYS A 71 -15.17 2.51 19.12
CA LYS A 71 -16.14 1.44 18.78
C LYS A 71 -15.54 0.08 18.48
N ALA A 72 -14.31 0.03 17.97
CA ALA A 72 -13.67 -1.21 17.54
C ALA A 72 -12.16 -1.15 17.73
N VAL A 73 -11.54 -2.33 17.84
CA VAL A 73 -10.08 -2.46 17.78
C VAL A 73 -9.67 -2.56 16.32
N LEU A 74 -8.79 -1.67 15.90
CA LEU A 74 -8.22 -1.67 14.56
C LEU A 74 -6.98 -2.58 14.54
N ASP A 75 -7.05 -3.72 13.85
CA ASP A 75 -5.89 -4.56 13.60
C ASP A 75 -5.20 -4.12 12.31
N SER A 76 -4.12 -3.35 12.49
CA SER A 76 -3.26 -2.86 11.42
C SER A 76 -2.00 -3.71 11.23
N SER A 77 -1.90 -4.88 11.87
CA SER A 77 -0.67 -5.69 11.84
C SER A 77 -0.33 -6.15 10.43
N ILE A 78 -1.34 -6.70 9.73
CA ILE A 78 -1.23 -7.14 8.33
C ILE A 78 -0.92 -5.95 7.42
N LEU A 79 -1.66 -4.86 7.59
CA LEU A 79 -1.46 -3.62 6.85
C LEU A 79 -0.03 -3.08 6.97
N LYS A 80 0.56 -3.09 8.17
CA LYS A 80 1.93 -2.61 8.40
C LYS A 80 2.94 -3.46 7.63
N THR A 81 2.81 -4.79 7.69
CA THR A 81 3.67 -5.70 6.93
C THR A 81 3.58 -5.43 5.43
N GLN A 82 2.36 -5.30 4.90
CA GLN A 82 2.15 -5.01 3.48
C GLN A 82 2.70 -3.64 3.08
N TRP A 83 2.60 -2.62 3.95
CA TRP A 83 3.13 -1.29 3.66
C TRP A 83 4.67 -1.29 3.59
N GLU A 84 5.33 -2.04 4.47
CA GLU A 84 6.79 -2.19 4.45
C GLU A 84 7.27 -2.99 3.23
N GLU A 85 6.54 -4.05 2.84
CA GLU A 85 6.82 -4.79 1.60
C GLU A 85 6.68 -3.91 0.35
N LEU A 86 5.67 -3.05 0.32
CA LEU A 86 5.47 -2.10 -0.78
C LEU A 86 6.63 -1.09 -0.89
N LYS A 87 7.09 -0.55 0.23
CA LYS A 87 8.28 0.33 0.25
C LYS A 87 9.56 -0.39 -0.14
N GLY A 88 9.70 -1.65 0.28
CA GLY A 88 10.84 -2.49 -0.07
C GLY A 88 10.93 -2.73 -1.58
N LYS A 89 9.79 -3.02 -2.22
CA LYS A 89 9.70 -3.23 -3.68
C LYS A 89 9.96 -1.96 -4.48
N GLU A 90 9.40 -0.80 -4.08
CA GLU A 90 9.70 0.48 -4.73
C GLU A 90 11.19 0.84 -4.64
N LYS A 91 11.82 0.53 -3.51
CA LYS A 91 13.26 0.76 -3.33
C LYS A 91 14.08 -0.16 -4.24
N GLN A 92 13.71 -1.43 -4.36
CA GLN A 92 14.36 -2.36 -5.27
C GLN A 92 14.18 -1.97 -6.74
N GLU A 93 12.95 -1.65 -7.18
CA GLU A 93 12.67 -1.24 -8.56
C GLU A 93 13.47 0.00 -8.97
N LYS A 94 13.51 1.03 -8.12
CA LYS A 94 14.35 2.22 -8.36
C LYS A 94 15.84 1.90 -8.43
N LEU A 95 16.33 0.98 -7.61
CA LEU A 95 17.72 0.56 -7.65
C LEU A 95 18.06 -0.19 -8.95
N SER A 96 17.15 -1.01 -9.48
CA SER A 96 17.32 -1.70 -10.77
C SER A 96 17.20 -0.75 -11.98
N GLU A 97 16.26 0.19 -11.96
CA GLU A 97 16.03 1.15 -13.05
C GLU A 97 17.22 2.13 -13.18
N VAL A 98 17.73 2.64 -12.05
CA VAL A 98 18.94 3.47 -12.03
C VAL A 98 20.16 2.70 -12.53
N ASN A 99 20.26 1.38 -12.25
CA ASN A 99 21.38 0.58 -12.71
C ASN A 99 21.39 0.42 -14.24
N GLU A 100 20.23 0.17 -14.87
CA GLU A 100 20.16 0.03 -16.33
C GLU A 100 20.45 1.34 -17.09
N GLU A 101 19.94 2.48 -16.60
CA GLU A 101 20.26 3.78 -17.20
C GLU A 101 21.72 4.17 -16.99
N THR A 102 22.27 3.86 -15.81
CA THR A 102 23.69 4.15 -15.48
C THR A 102 24.63 3.29 -16.31
N VAL A 103 24.33 2.00 -16.50
CA VAL A 103 25.12 1.11 -17.36
C VAL A 103 25.10 1.60 -18.80
N LYS A 104 23.93 1.99 -19.33
CA LYS A 104 23.83 2.59 -20.67
C LYS A 104 24.65 3.88 -20.77
N ALA A 105 24.60 4.76 -19.77
CA ALA A 105 25.38 6.00 -19.75
C ALA A 105 26.89 5.73 -19.73
N ILE A 106 27.35 4.73 -18.97
CA ILE A 106 28.75 4.28 -18.94
C ILE A 106 29.17 3.72 -20.30
N ASP A 107 28.32 2.92 -20.96
CA ASP A 107 28.63 2.35 -22.27
C ASP A 107 28.69 3.42 -23.36
N TYR A 108 27.76 4.37 -23.36
CA TYR A 108 27.83 5.55 -24.23
C TYR A 108 29.09 6.38 -23.98
N PHE A 109 29.49 6.53 -22.71
CA PHE A 109 30.71 7.25 -22.36
C PHE A 109 31.97 6.53 -22.85
N LYS A 110 32.04 5.20 -22.73
CA LYS A 110 33.14 4.38 -23.28
C LYS A 110 33.23 4.49 -24.81
N LEU A 111 32.09 4.36 -25.50
CA LEU A 111 32.03 4.50 -26.95
C LEU A 111 32.49 5.89 -27.42
N TRP A 112 32.15 6.92 -26.65
CA TRP A 112 32.57 8.30 -26.90
C TRP A 112 34.08 8.51 -26.67
N MET A 113 34.65 7.91 -25.62
CA MET A 113 36.09 7.96 -25.34
C MET A 113 36.92 7.23 -26.42
N GLU A 114 36.43 6.09 -26.92
CA GLU A 114 37.08 5.34 -28.01
C GLU A 114 37.11 6.15 -29.32
N GLN A 115 36.01 6.85 -29.67
CA GLN A 115 35.96 7.72 -30.85
C GLN A 115 36.92 8.92 -30.76
N LYS A 116 37.24 9.38 -29.55
CA LYS A 116 38.19 10.47 -29.31
C LYS A 116 39.66 10.04 -29.32
N ARG A 117 39.95 8.77 -29.66
CA ARG A 117 41.29 8.18 -29.77
C ARG A 117 42.13 8.30 -28.49
N TYR A 118 41.49 8.20 -27.32
CA TYR A 118 42.24 8.02 -26.08
C TYR A 118 42.84 6.61 -26.05
N SER A 119 44.12 6.52 -25.66
CA SER A 119 44.85 5.25 -25.58
C SER A 119 44.21 4.33 -24.53
N PRO A 120 44.19 2.99 -24.73
CA PRO A 120 43.60 2.03 -23.78
C PRO A 120 44.20 2.08 -22.36
N GLN A 121 45.32 2.78 -22.17
CA GLN A 121 45.99 2.94 -20.88
C GLN A 121 45.38 4.05 -19.99
N THR A 122 44.29 4.69 -20.42
CA THR A 122 43.59 5.74 -19.64
C THR A 122 42.08 5.46 -19.47
N ILE A 123 41.61 4.26 -19.84
CA ILE A 123 40.21 3.82 -19.69
C ILE A 123 40.09 2.89 -18.48
#